data_AF-A0A2M8BCT4-F1
#
_entry.id   AF-A0A2M8BCT4-F1
#
_cell.length_a   1.000
_cell.length_b   1.000
_cell.length_c   1.000
_cell.angle_alpha   90.00
_cell.angle_beta   90.00
_cell.angle_gamma   90.00
#
_symmetry.space_group_name_H-M   'P 1'
#
loop_
_entity.id
_entity.type
_entity.pdbx_description
1 polymer ?
#
loop_
_entity_poly.entity_id
_entity_poly.type
_entity_poly.pdbx_seq_one_letter_code
_entity_poly.pdbx_strand_id
1 'polypeptide(L)'
;MLDAEGVAFEYRDYIKEPLGADELRALFSKLGVPVGSLLRSNDKNYKALGLTSHESDEVLIAHIATYPSLMKRPIGVSGSQAVYGRPIENLLTLK
;
A
#
# COMPACT_ATOMS: atom_id res chain seq x y z
N MET A 1 -19.66 -15.05 -13.79
CA MET A 1 -19.69 -15.75 -12.50
C MET A 1 -18.46 -16.64 -12.50
N LEU A 2 -17.34 -16.15 -11.96
CA LEU A 2 -16.05 -16.86 -11.91
C LEU A 2 -15.72 -17.10 -10.43
N ASP A 3 -16.36 -18.12 -9.89
CA ASP A 3 -15.98 -18.80 -8.65
C ASP A 3 -14.98 -19.91 -8.99
N ALA A 4 -13.78 -19.55 -9.46
CA ALA A 4 -12.81 -20.53 -9.96
C ALA A 4 -11.53 -20.68 -9.11
N GLU A 5 -11.26 -19.78 -8.16
CA GLU A 5 -10.24 -20.00 -7.14
C GLU A 5 -10.80 -19.47 -5.82
N GLY A 6 -11.14 -20.38 -4.90
CA GLY A 6 -11.65 -20.09 -3.55
C GLY A 6 -10.59 -19.48 -2.64
N VAL A 7 -9.90 -18.44 -3.11
CA VAL A 7 -9.00 -17.65 -2.31
C VAL A 7 -9.88 -16.63 -1.57
N ALA A 8 -10.00 -16.80 -0.27
CA ALA A 8 -10.70 -15.85 0.59
C ALA A 8 -9.93 -14.53 0.60
N PHE A 9 -10.35 -13.57 -0.23
CA PHE A 9 -9.80 -12.22 -0.21
C PHE A 9 -10.64 -11.34 0.71
N GLU A 10 -10.01 -10.74 1.72
CA GLU A 10 -10.65 -9.75 2.57
C GLU A 10 -10.49 -8.36 1.93
N TYR A 11 -11.60 -7.74 1.52
CA TYR A 11 -11.58 -6.34 1.10
C TYR A 11 -11.51 -5.47 2.35
N ARG A 12 -10.35 -4.87 2.61
CA ARG A 12 -10.18 -3.88 3.67
C ARG A 12 -10.05 -2.49 3.09
N ASP A 13 -10.99 -1.61 3.45
CA ASP A 13 -10.96 -0.22 3.02
C ASP A 13 -10.06 0.60 3.94
N TYR A 14 -8.77 0.63 3.62
CA TYR A 14 -7.76 1.30 4.43
C TYR A 14 -7.91 2.83 4.52
N ILE A 15 -8.87 3.43 3.78
CA ILE A 15 -9.29 4.84 3.96
C ILE A 15 -10.20 4.98 5.19
N LYS A 16 -11.08 4.00 5.43
CA LYS A 16 -11.96 3.99 6.59
C LYS A 16 -11.27 3.41 7.83
N GLU A 17 -10.47 2.37 7.63
CA GLU A 17 -9.71 1.70 8.67
C GLU A 17 -8.22 1.79 8.36
N PRO A 18 -7.58 2.93 8.68
CA PRO A 18 -6.16 3.10 8.43
C PRO A 18 -5.36 2.03 9.16
N LEU A 19 -4.39 1.46 8.44
CA LEU A 19 -3.43 0.53 9.03
C LEU A 19 -2.48 1.32 9.95
N GLY A 20 -2.13 0.71 11.08
CA GLY A 20 -1.11 1.27 11.97
C GLY A 20 0.28 1.28 11.32
N ALA A 21 1.22 2.02 11.90
CA ALA A 21 2.60 2.10 11.40
C ALA A 21 3.26 0.71 11.32
N ASP A 22 3.06 -0.16 12.32
CA ASP A 22 3.61 -1.52 12.32
C ASP A 22 3.01 -2.41 11.22
N GLU A 23 1.69 -2.35 10.99
CA GLU A 23 1.06 -3.10 9.90
C GLU A 23 1.52 -2.61 8.53
N LEU A 24 1.66 -1.30 8.36
CA LEU A 24 2.21 -0.71 7.14
C LEU A 24 3.67 -1.14 6.94
N ARG A 25 4.52 -1.10 7.98
CA ARG A 25 5.90 -1.60 7.91
C ARG A 25 5.96 -3.04 7.43
N ALA A 26 5.12 -3.91 8.00
CA ALA A 26 5.02 -5.28 7.56
C ALA A 26 4.58 -5.36 6.09
N LEU A 27 3.57 -4.59 5.67
CA LEU A 27 3.08 -4.55 4.30
C LEU A 27 4.17 -4.09 3.31
N PHE A 28 4.87 -3.00 3.60
CA PHE A 28 5.97 -2.50 2.75
C PHE A 28 7.15 -3.47 2.71
N SER A 29 7.47 -4.11 3.83
CA SER A 29 8.49 -5.17 3.89
C SER A 29 8.13 -6.35 2.97
N LYS A 30 6.85 -6.74 2.93
CA LYS A 30 6.34 -7.78 2.01
C LYS A 30 6.35 -7.35 0.54
N LEU A 31 6.14 -6.06 0.28
CA LEU A 31 6.20 -5.46 -1.06
C LEU A 31 7.63 -5.39 -1.60
N GLY A 32 8.64 -5.29 -0.73
CA GLY A 32 10.05 -5.25 -1.13
C GLY A 32 10.42 -4.02 -1.95
N VAL A 33 9.60 -2.97 -1.94
CA VAL A 33 9.88 -1.70 -2.62
C VAL A 33 9.87 -0.55 -1.62
N PRO A 34 10.66 0.52 -1.86
CA PRO A 34 10.69 1.67 -0.97
C PRO A 34 9.33 2.34 -0.90
N VAL A 35 8.95 2.78 0.30
CA VAL A 35 7.65 3.43 0.57
C VAL A 35 7.49 4.67 -0.31
N GLY A 36 8.59 5.39 -0.54
CA GLY A 36 8.64 6.59 -1.39
C GLY A 36 8.22 6.35 -2.83
N SER A 37 8.34 5.12 -3.35
CA SER A 37 7.90 4.75 -4.70
C SER A 37 6.39 4.49 -4.76
N LEU A 38 5.79 4.11 -3.63
CA LEU A 38 4.35 3.90 -3.45
C LEU A 38 3.60 5.15 -2.99
N LEU A 39 4.30 6.25 -2.73
CA LEU A 39 3.68 7.53 -2.46
C LEU A 39 3.13 8.15 -3.74
N ARG A 40 1.94 8.71 -3.61
CA ARG A 40 1.28 9.47 -4.65
C ARG A 40 1.84 10.89 -4.64
N SER A 41 2.89 11.12 -5.42
CA SER A 41 3.55 12.43 -5.54
C SER A 41 2.62 13.56 -6.02
N ASN A 42 1.50 13.20 -6.65
CA ASN A 42 0.47 14.14 -7.10
C ASN A 42 -0.65 14.36 -6.07
N ASP A 43 -0.53 13.81 -4.86
CA ASP A 43 -1.52 14.00 -3.79
C ASP A 43 -1.36 15.38 -3.14
N LYS A 44 -2.48 16.00 -2.73
CA LYS A 44 -2.46 17.30 -2.06
C LYS A 44 -1.74 17.21 -0.71
N ASN A 45 -1.91 16.12 0.02
CA ASN A 45 -1.27 15.93 1.31
C ASN A 45 0.25 15.78 1.14
N TYR A 46 0.70 15.09 0.08
CA TYR A 46 2.12 14.92 -0.20
C TYR A 46 2.82 16.26 -0.36
N LYS A 47 2.22 17.17 -1.14
CA LYS A 47 2.73 18.54 -1.32
C LYS A 47 2.55 19.42 -0.08
N ALA A 48 1.43 19.30 0.63
CA ALA A 48 1.15 20.10 1.83
C ALA A 48 2.09 19.74 3.00
N LEU A 49 2.45 18.48 3.14
CA LEU A 49 3.40 17.98 4.14
C LEU A 49 4.86 18.17 3.71
N GLY A 50 5.12 18.54 2.45
CA GLY A 50 6.47 18.67 1.91
C GLY A 50 7.22 17.34 1.83
N LEU A 51 6.49 16.22 1.72
CA LEU A 51 7.08 14.89 1.65
C LEU A 51 7.96 14.75 0.40
N THR A 52 9.11 14.10 0.56
CA THR A 52 9.96 13.70 -0.57
C THR A 52 10.15 12.19 -0.57
N SER A 53 10.25 11.59 -1.76
CA SER A 53 10.54 10.16 -1.90
C SER A 53 11.94 9.77 -1.39
N HIS A 54 12.73 10.73 -0.90
CA HIS A 54 14.05 10.53 -0.28
C HIS A 54 13.97 10.39 1.25
N GLU A 55 12.81 10.66 1.85
CA GLU A 55 12.59 10.45 3.28
C GLU A 55 12.71 8.97 3.65
N SER A 56 13.04 8.71 4.92
CA SER A 56 13.12 7.34 5.45
C SER A 56 11.76 6.65 5.42
N ASP A 57 11.75 5.35 5.14
CA ASP A 57 10.52 4.55 5.08
C ASP A 57 9.66 4.69 6.33
N GLU A 58 10.27 4.80 7.51
CA GLU A 58 9.57 5.00 8.79
C GLU A 58 8.78 6.31 8.85
N VAL A 59 9.38 7.41 8.38
CA VAL A 59 8.74 8.73 8.32
C VAL A 59 7.57 8.67 7.35
N LEU A 60 7.80 8.11 6.16
CA LEU A 60 6.77 7.96 5.15
C LEU A 60 5.60 7.09 5.64
N ILE A 61 5.89 6.01 6.35
CA ILE A 61 4.87 5.13 6.94
C ILE A 61 4.04 5.86 7.99
N ALA A 62 4.65 6.66 8.87
CA ALA A 62 3.91 7.46 9.86
C ALA A 62 2.96 8.46 9.18
N HIS A 63 3.39 9.07 8.08
CA HIS A 63 2.53 9.93 7.28
C HIS A 63 1.41 9.17 6.58
N ILE A 64 1.67 7.96 6.07
CA ILE A 64 0.64 7.12 5.45
C ILE A 64 -0.38 6.62 6.48
N ALA A 65 0.06 6.29 7.69
CA ALA A 65 -0.85 5.91 8.79
C ALA A 65 -1.82 7.06 9.14
N THR A 66 -1.32 8.30 9.08
CA THR A 66 -2.12 9.51 9.32
C THR A 66 -2.98 9.87 8.10
N TYR A 67 -2.43 9.69 6.89
CA TYR A 67 -3.04 10.04 5.61
C TYR A 67 -2.99 8.84 4.65
N PRO A 68 -3.88 7.85 4.81
CA PRO A 68 -3.91 6.67 3.94
C PRO A 68 -4.04 7.03 2.45
N SER A 69 -4.69 8.15 2.14
CA SER A 69 -4.83 8.68 0.77
C SER A 69 -3.51 8.89 0.02
N LEU A 70 -2.38 9.03 0.73
CA LEU A 70 -1.04 9.17 0.14
C LEU A 70 -0.57 7.91 -0.60
N MET A 71 -1.10 6.75 -0.25
CA MET A 71 -0.65 5.47 -0.79
C MET A 71 -1.25 5.21 -2.18
N LYS A 72 -0.42 4.76 -3.12
CA LYS A 72 -0.86 4.35 -4.46
C LYS A 72 -1.79 3.13 -4.40
N ARG A 73 -2.82 3.16 -5.25
CA ARG A 73 -3.86 2.12 -5.39
C ARG A 73 -3.82 1.45 -6.76
N PRO A 74 -4.23 0.17 -6.90
CA PRO A 74 -4.60 -0.79 -5.84
C PRO A 74 -3.38 -1.54 -5.26
N ILE A 75 -3.47 -2.00 -4.01
CA ILE A 75 -2.47 -2.89 -3.38
C ILE A 75 -3.16 -4.22 -3.09
N GLY A 76 -2.55 -5.32 -3.53
CA GLY A 76 -2.95 -6.67 -3.16
C GLY A 76 -2.08 -7.18 -2.04
N VAL A 77 -2.67 -7.86 -1.07
CA VAL A 77 -1.96 -8.55 0.01
C VAL A 77 -2.47 -9.99 0.02
N SER A 78 -1.57 -10.97 -0.10
CA SER A 78 -1.88 -12.39 0.05
C SER A 78 -0.96 -12.98 1.11
N GLY A 79 -1.50 -13.29 2.29
CA GLY A 79 -0.75 -13.86 3.41
C GLY A 79 0.53 -13.09 3.74
N SER A 80 1.68 -13.66 3.36
CA SER A 80 3.02 -13.10 3.60
C SER A 80 3.57 -12.25 2.45
N GLN A 81 2.83 -12.03 1.36
CA GLN A 81 3.25 -11.22 0.23
C GLN A 81 2.30 -10.04 -0.01
N ALA A 82 2.84 -8.94 -0.52
CA ALA A 82 2.07 -7.79 -0.96
C ALA A 82 2.59 -7.34 -2.32
N VAL A 83 1.72 -6.85 -3.19
CA VAL A 83 2.09 -6.37 -4.53
C VAL A 83 1.29 -5.14 -4.91
N TYR A 84 1.93 -4.26 -5.67
CA TYR A 84 1.27 -3.11 -6.25
C TYR A 84 0.55 -3.52 -7.52
N GLY A 85 -0.78 -3.43 -7.50
CA GLY A 85 -1.66 -3.88 -8.57
C GLY A 85 -1.76 -2.94 -9.77
N ARG A 86 -0.72 -2.15 -10.05
CA ARG A 86 -0.52 -1.58 -11.39
C ARG A 86 0.83 -2.00 -11.95
N PRO A 87 0.86 -2.74 -13.05
CA PRO A 87 -0.29 -3.31 -13.79
C PRO A 87 -1.11 -4.31 -12.95
N ILE A 88 -2.41 -4.46 -13.27
CA ILE A 88 -3.34 -5.37 -12.56
C ILE A 88 -2.82 -6.83 -12.57
N GLU A 89 -2.00 -7.17 -13.57
CA GLU A 89 -1.30 -8.44 -13.72
C GLU A 89 -0.43 -8.79 -12.50
N ASN A 90 0.10 -7.81 -11.78
CA ASN A 90 0.82 -8.06 -10.53
C ASN A 90 -0.09 -8.69 -9.46
N LEU A 91 -1.37 -8.34 -9.41
CA LEU A 91 -2.30 -8.97 -8.46
C LEU A 91 -2.51 -10.45 -8.78
N LEU A 92 -2.42 -10.84 -10.06
CA LEU A 92 -2.52 -12.24 -10.50
C LEU A 92 -1.27 -13.06 -10.15
N THR A 93 -0.17 -12.41 -9.76
CA THR A 93 1.05 -13.11 -9.28
C THR A 93 0.92 -13.60 -7.84
N LEU A 94 -0.02 -13.02 -7.07
CA LEU A 94 -0.36 -13.51 -5.74
C LEU A 94 -1.07 -14.85 -5.90
N LYS A 95 -0.39 -15.93 -5.53
CA LYS A 95 -0.96 -17.27 -5.39
C LYS A 95 -1.39 -17.55 -3.96
#